data_AF-A0A7V5YR63-F1
#
_entry.id   AF-A0A7V5YR63-F1
#
_cell.length_a   1.000
_cell.length_b   1.000
_cell.length_c   1.000
_cell.angle_alpha   90.00
_cell.angle_beta   90.00
_cell.angle_gamma   90.00
#
_symmetry.space_group_name_H-M   'P 1'
#
loop_
_entity.id
_entity.type
_entity.pdbx_description
1 polymer ?
#
loop_
_entity_poly.entity_id
_entity_poly.type
_entity_poly.pdbx_seq_one_letter_code
_entity_poly.pdbx_strand_id
1 'polypeptide(L)'
;MATAATMRRCEITGLSVDRSAERLIMLNAVTAVVYLTIGGVLALLIALTRWQAVHLLAPQRFYEFVSTHGMVMLIFWILFFEVAGLIFASTVLLSTRMIIPWLSWVAYVMMLGGSVIATVLMLSGQATVMFTSYPPLRAETPWYYAAVLVFAVGAILAIVHFFVNIVAARLRGDVGSLPLFTFALMGAAIIALWSLLSGALALFPVFLWTLGVIPEVDPGIYRLLYWGLGHGAQQVNLAAMVGVWYGLASLTTGARPVNEGLSRIAIVLYVLFINMGAMHHLLVDPGLGTWVKNVNASYFMYAAVMGSLIHAFSIPASMELALRERGYRRGLFEWLRRAPWGEPGFAALVVSMILFGLFGGISGVIIGGPQVNMIS
;
A
#
# COMPACT_ATOMS: atom_id res chain seq x y z
N MET A 1 -15.54 27.83 -14.85
CA MET A 1 -14.17 28.39 -14.99
C MET A 1 -13.50 28.31 -13.63
N ALA A 2 -12.38 27.57 -13.49
CA ALA A 2 -11.60 27.61 -12.25
C ALA A 2 -10.75 28.88 -12.27
N THR A 3 -10.97 29.77 -11.31
CA THR A 3 -10.21 31.02 -11.14
C THR A 3 -8.73 30.73 -10.89
N ALA A 4 -7.84 31.46 -11.55
CA ALA A 4 -6.37 31.32 -11.50
C ALA A 4 -5.75 31.34 -10.07
N ALA A 5 -6.52 31.66 -9.03
CA ALA A 5 -6.10 31.72 -7.63
C ALA A 5 -5.78 30.36 -6.96
N THR A 6 -6.00 29.23 -7.63
CA THR A 6 -5.82 27.89 -7.04
C THR A 6 -4.53 27.17 -7.43
N MET A 7 -3.75 27.68 -8.39
CA MET A 7 -2.50 27.04 -8.84
C MET A 7 -1.27 27.85 -8.40
N ARG A 8 -0.24 27.18 -7.87
CA ARG A 8 1.10 27.76 -7.64
C ARG A 8 2.15 27.00 -8.42
N ARG A 9 3.30 27.62 -8.70
CA ARG A 9 4.46 26.92 -9.28
C ARG A 9 5.40 26.46 -8.17
N CYS A 10 5.88 25.23 -8.26
CA CYS A 10 6.93 24.74 -7.36
C CYS A 10 8.27 25.40 -7.75
N GLU A 11 8.94 26.04 -6.80
CA GLU A 11 10.22 26.73 -7.05
C GLU A 11 11.36 25.76 -7.37
N ILE A 12 11.28 24.52 -6.86
CA ILE A 12 12.31 23.49 -7.04
C ILE A 12 12.08 22.71 -8.34
N THR A 13 10.87 22.22 -8.56
CA THR A 13 10.57 21.31 -9.68
C THR A 13 9.98 22.01 -10.89
N GLY A 14 9.53 23.26 -10.75
CA GLY A 14 8.84 24.01 -11.81
C GLY A 14 7.43 23.50 -12.13
N LEU A 15 6.96 22.44 -11.46
CA LEU A 15 5.63 21.83 -11.66
C LEU A 15 4.51 22.76 -11.17
N SER A 16 3.34 22.64 -11.80
CA SER A 16 2.13 23.33 -11.36
C SER A 16 1.43 22.54 -10.26
N VAL A 17 1.11 23.21 -9.14
CA VAL A 17 0.54 22.61 -7.94
C VAL A 17 -0.81 23.25 -7.66
N ASP A 18 -1.87 22.44 -7.68
CA ASP A 18 -3.20 22.86 -7.22
C ASP A 18 -3.25 22.89 -5.69
N ARG A 19 -3.70 24.01 -5.12
CA ARG A 19 -3.79 24.22 -3.66
C ARG A 19 -4.76 23.25 -2.98
N SER A 20 -5.81 22.82 -3.66
CA SER A 20 -6.76 21.84 -3.11
C SER A 20 -6.09 20.48 -3.00
N ALA A 21 -5.39 20.08 -4.06
CA ALA A 21 -4.59 18.86 -4.06
C ALA A 21 -3.51 18.89 -2.98
N GLU A 22 -2.72 19.97 -2.90
CA GLU A 22 -1.65 20.14 -1.92
C GLU A 22 -2.14 19.94 -0.48
N ARG A 23 -3.27 20.57 -0.10
CA ARG A 23 -3.84 20.43 1.25
C ARG A 23 -4.23 18.99 1.56
N LEU A 24 -4.90 18.32 0.62
CA LEU A 24 -5.35 16.94 0.80
C LEU A 24 -4.18 15.94 0.79
N ILE A 25 -3.14 16.17 -0.01
CA ILE A 25 -1.90 15.40 0.04
C ILE A 25 -1.29 15.52 1.44
N MET A 26 -1.14 16.75 1.96
CA MET A 26 -0.57 16.99 3.29
C MET A 26 -1.41 16.34 4.38
N LEU A 27 -2.74 16.48 4.36
CA LEU A 27 -3.63 15.88 5.36
C LEU A 27 -3.52 14.36 5.38
N ASN A 28 -3.58 13.70 4.22
CA ASN A 28 -3.44 12.26 4.13
C ASN A 28 -2.04 11.80 4.60
N ALA A 29 -0.97 12.46 4.15
CA ALA A 29 0.40 12.14 4.55
C ALA A 29 0.63 12.32 6.06
N VAL A 30 0.15 13.40 6.65
CA VAL A 30 0.26 13.64 8.11
C VAL A 30 -0.57 12.62 8.87
N THR A 31 -1.80 12.31 8.42
CA THR A 31 -2.65 11.29 9.04
C THR A 31 -1.97 9.91 9.02
N ALA A 32 -1.30 9.56 7.91
CA ALA A 32 -0.51 8.34 7.81
C ALA A 32 0.63 8.32 8.84
N VAL A 33 1.37 9.41 9.00
CA VAL A 33 2.45 9.52 10.01
C VAL A 33 1.90 9.40 11.44
N VAL A 34 0.72 9.97 11.73
CA VAL A 34 0.06 9.82 13.04
C VAL A 34 -0.29 8.35 13.30
N TYR A 35 -0.91 7.66 12.34
CA TYR A 35 -1.21 6.23 12.48
C TYR A 35 0.06 5.38 12.59
N LEU A 36 1.10 5.68 11.81
CA LEU A 36 2.41 5.04 11.94
C LEU A 36 2.98 5.21 13.36
N THR A 37 2.84 6.39 13.95
CA THR A 37 3.28 6.67 15.33
C THR A 37 2.48 5.85 16.34
N ILE A 38 1.15 5.82 16.23
CA ILE A 38 0.27 5.00 17.09
C ILE A 38 0.66 3.53 16.97
N GLY A 39 0.77 3.01 15.75
CA GLY A 39 1.16 1.64 15.48
C GLY A 39 2.56 1.30 16.03
N GLY A 40 3.53 2.22 15.90
CA GLY A 40 4.88 2.08 16.43
C GLY A 40 4.92 2.00 17.96
N VAL A 41 4.14 2.83 18.66
CA VAL A 41 4.01 2.76 20.12
C VAL A 41 3.41 1.43 20.55
N LEU A 42 2.35 0.97 19.88
CA LEU A 42 1.76 -0.35 20.17
C LEU A 42 2.77 -1.48 19.91
N ALA A 43 3.53 -1.41 18.81
CA ALA A 43 4.57 -2.39 18.49
C ALA A 43 5.63 -2.49 19.59
N LEU A 44 6.08 -1.35 20.12
CA LEU A 44 7.05 -1.32 21.21
C LEU A 44 6.51 -2.01 22.46
N LEU A 45 5.26 -1.73 22.85
CA LEU A 45 4.62 -2.35 24.02
C LEU A 45 4.40 -3.86 23.83
N ILE A 46 4.04 -4.28 22.61
CA ILE A 46 3.93 -5.69 22.23
C ILE A 46 5.30 -6.38 22.33
N ALA A 47 6.33 -5.80 21.72
CA ALA A 47 7.68 -6.35 21.72
C ALA A 47 8.26 -6.47 23.14
N LEU A 48 8.09 -5.43 23.95
CA LEU A 48 8.50 -5.44 25.35
C LEU A 48 7.74 -6.46 26.17
N THR A 49 6.49 -6.80 25.84
CA THR A 49 5.72 -7.86 26.54
C THR A 49 6.13 -9.26 26.10
N ARG A 50 6.61 -9.43 24.85
CA ARG A 50 7.11 -10.71 24.34
C ARG A 50 8.53 -11.04 24.80
N TRP A 51 9.25 -10.07 25.36
CA TRP A 51 10.59 -10.28 25.86
C TRP A 51 10.52 -11.04 27.19
N GLN A 52 11.20 -12.19 27.30
CA GLN A 52 11.17 -13.01 28.53
C GLN A 52 11.53 -12.28 29.84
N ALA A 53 12.26 -11.17 29.79
CA ALA A 53 12.60 -10.39 30.98
C ALA A 53 11.54 -9.33 31.33
N VAL A 54 10.70 -8.92 30.38
CA VAL A 54 9.79 -7.79 30.52
C VAL A 54 8.38 -8.24 30.11
N HIS A 55 7.37 -8.01 30.95
CA HIS A 55 6.00 -8.44 30.68
C HIS A 55 5.03 -7.32 31.04
N LEU A 56 5.06 -6.23 30.25
CA LEU A 56 4.35 -4.99 30.58
C LEU A 56 2.82 -5.11 30.53
N LEU A 57 2.30 -5.90 29.58
CA LEU A 57 0.86 -5.98 29.33
C LEU A 57 0.29 -7.27 29.91
N ALA A 58 -0.87 -7.16 30.56
CA ALA A 58 -1.71 -8.31 30.85
C ALA A 58 -2.22 -8.95 29.54
N PRO A 59 -2.57 -10.26 29.53
CA PRO A 59 -2.96 -10.97 28.32
C PRO A 59 -4.07 -10.29 27.51
N GLN A 60 -5.12 -9.79 28.18
CA GLN A 60 -6.22 -9.09 27.51
C GLN A 60 -5.72 -7.83 26.75
N ARG A 61 -4.98 -6.95 27.43
CA ARG A 61 -4.39 -5.73 26.84
C ARG A 61 -3.43 -6.07 25.69
N PHE A 62 -2.70 -7.18 25.81
CA PHE A 62 -1.82 -7.65 24.74
C PHE A 62 -2.61 -7.93 23.45
N TYR A 63 -3.71 -8.68 23.51
CA TYR A 63 -4.52 -8.98 22.33
C TYR A 63 -5.26 -7.75 21.77
N GLU A 64 -5.73 -6.84 22.63
CA GLU A 64 -6.29 -5.55 22.20
C GLU A 64 -5.25 -4.75 21.39
N PHE A 65 -4.01 -4.71 21.87
CA PHE A 65 -2.92 -3.97 21.24
C PHE A 65 -2.42 -4.63 19.97
N VAL A 66 -2.27 -5.96 19.94
CA VAL A 66 -1.89 -6.69 18.73
C VAL A 66 -2.96 -6.54 17.64
N SER A 67 -4.24 -6.62 18.02
CA SER A 67 -5.35 -6.41 17.09
C SER A 67 -5.30 -5.00 16.50
N THR A 68 -5.21 -3.99 17.36
CA THR A 68 -5.14 -2.58 16.95
C THR A 68 -3.91 -2.29 16.10
N HIS A 69 -2.73 -2.77 16.53
CA HIS A 69 -1.47 -2.59 15.83
C HIS A 69 -1.57 -3.13 14.41
N GLY A 70 -2.06 -4.36 14.23
CA GLY A 70 -2.23 -4.97 12.91
C GLY A 70 -3.13 -4.13 12.01
N MET A 71 -4.28 -3.67 12.50
CA MET A 71 -5.21 -2.87 11.68
C MET A 71 -4.60 -1.50 11.31
N VAL A 72 -4.00 -0.82 12.29
CA VAL A 72 -3.36 0.49 12.09
C VAL A 72 -2.19 0.39 11.12
N MET A 73 -1.35 -0.65 11.25
CA MET A 73 -0.09 -0.80 10.52
C MET A 73 -0.20 -1.54 9.19
N LEU A 74 -1.24 -2.33 8.97
CA LEU A 74 -1.41 -3.09 7.72
C LEU A 74 -2.49 -2.52 6.81
N ILE A 75 -3.37 -1.65 7.32
CA ILE A 75 -4.47 -1.06 6.56
C ILE A 75 -4.46 0.47 6.65
N PHE A 76 -4.65 1.05 7.84
CA PHE A 76 -4.97 2.48 7.94
C PHE A 76 -3.84 3.40 7.49
N TRP A 77 -2.64 3.31 8.08
CA TRP A 77 -1.56 4.25 7.74
C TRP A 77 -1.14 4.14 6.27
N ILE A 78 -1.12 2.91 5.75
CA ILE A 78 -0.80 2.57 4.36
C ILE A 78 -1.76 3.27 3.41
N LEU A 79 -3.07 3.06 3.55
CA LEU A 79 -4.02 3.63 2.60
C LEU A 79 -4.04 5.16 2.66
N PHE A 80 -3.85 5.76 3.84
CA PHE A 80 -3.67 7.22 3.92
C PHE A 80 -2.43 7.68 3.14
N PHE A 81 -1.29 7.00 3.31
CA PHE A 81 -0.06 7.33 2.58
C PHE A 81 -0.24 7.15 1.06
N GLU A 82 -0.86 6.05 0.65
CA GLU A 82 -1.15 5.73 -0.75
C GLU A 82 -2.09 6.76 -1.38
N VAL A 83 -3.18 7.15 -0.70
CA VAL A 83 -4.10 8.20 -1.19
C VAL A 83 -3.37 9.52 -1.37
N ALA A 84 -2.45 9.89 -0.47
CA ALA A 84 -1.59 11.05 -0.66
C ALA A 84 -0.77 10.93 -1.96
N GLY A 85 -0.16 9.76 -2.19
CA GLY A 85 0.56 9.44 -3.42
C GLY A 85 -0.30 9.50 -4.68
N LEU A 86 -1.51 8.94 -4.64
CA LEU A 86 -2.46 8.95 -5.76
C LEU A 86 -2.85 10.39 -6.13
N ILE A 87 -3.19 11.22 -5.14
CA ILE A 87 -3.51 12.62 -5.39
C ILE A 87 -2.30 13.33 -6.02
N PHE A 88 -1.10 13.15 -5.45
CA PHE A 88 0.13 13.72 -5.99
C PHE A 88 0.41 13.29 -7.43
N ALA A 89 0.25 12.01 -7.73
CA ALA A 89 0.52 11.42 -9.04
C ALA A 89 -0.47 11.82 -10.13
N SER A 90 -1.72 12.09 -9.77
CA SER A 90 -2.79 12.46 -10.70
C SER A 90 -2.96 13.97 -10.88
N THR A 91 -2.23 14.78 -10.10
CA THR A 91 -2.29 16.24 -10.13
C THR A 91 -0.90 16.85 -10.33
N VAL A 92 -0.12 17.00 -9.25
CA VAL A 92 1.18 17.69 -9.22
C VAL A 92 2.16 17.12 -10.25
N LEU A 93 2.31 15.80 -10.33
CA LEU A 93 3.25 15.20 -11.29
C LEU A 93 2.82 15.35 -12.75
N LEU A 94 1.54 15.57 -12.99
CA LEU A 94 1.00 15.83 -14.32
C LEU A 94 0.89 17.34 -14.59
N SER A 95 1.23 18.19 -13.62
CA SER A 95 0.96 19.64 -13.65
C SER A 95 -0.50 19.98 -13.97
N THR A 96 -1.43 19.14 -13.49
CA THR A 96 -2.87 19.30 -13.71
C THR A 96 -3.60 19.67 -12.42
N ARG A 97 -4.76 20.30 -12.58
CA ARG A 97 -5.66 20.62 -11.47
C ARG A 97 -6.42 19.39 -10.98
N MET A 98 -6.76 19.39 -9.69
CA MET A 98 -7.68 18.41 -9.12
C MET A 98 -9.11 18.63 -9.65
N ILE A 99 -9.77 17.55 -10.06
CA ILE A 99 -11.14 17.57 -10.57
C ILE A 99 -12.08 17.20 -9.43
N ILE A 100 -13.14 17.96 -9.17
CA ILE A 100 -14.12 17.68 -8.10
C ILE A 100 -13.43 17.55 -6.70
N PRO A 101 -12.79 18.61 -6.16
CA PRO A 101 -12.06 18.51 -4.89
C PRO A 101 -12.89 18.06 -3.68
N TRP A 102 -14.20 18.34 -3.68
CA TRP A 102 -15.08 17.93 -2.58
C TRP A 102 -15.19 16.41 -2.45
N LEU A 103 -15.02 15.64 -3.53
CA LEU A 103 -15.05 14.18 -3.49
C LEU A 103 -13.87 13.62 -2.68
N SER A 104 -12.70 14.24 -2.82
CA SER A 104 -11.50 13.88 -2.06
C SER A 104 -11.66 14.19 -0.57
N TRP A 105 -12.37 15.27 -0.23
CA TRP A 105 -12.74 15.58 1.15
C TRP A 105 -13.71 14.55 1.75
N VAL A 106 -14.75 14.16 1.00
CA VAL A 106 -15.67 13.10 1.43
C VAL A 106 -14.92 11.80 1.67
N ALA A 107 -14.07 11.39 0.72
CA ALA A 107 -13.22 10.21 0.87
C ALA A 107 -12.34 10.28 2.13
N TYR A 108 -11.65 11.39 2.35
CA TYR A 108 -10.80 11.62 3.52
C TYR A 108 -11.59 11.54 4.84
N VAL A 109 -12.75 12.20 4.93
CA VAL A 109 -13.58 12.19 6.15
C VAL A 109 -14.12 10.79 6.45
N MET A 110 -14.53 10.04 5.42
CA MET A 110 -14.98 8.66 5.60
C MET A 110 -13.84 7.76 6.09
N MET A 111 -12.65 7.87 5.48
CA MET A 111 -11.46 7.16 5.95
C MET A 111 -11.12 7.56 7.38
N LEU A 112 -11.04 8.85 7.70
CA LEU A 112 -10.69 9.30 9.04
C LEU A 112 -11.71 8.84 10.09
N GLY A 113 -13.00 9.03 9.83
CA GLY A 113 -14.06 8.62 10.75
C GLY A 113 -14.07 7.10 10.97
N GLY A 114 -14.02 6.32 9.89
CA GLY A 114 -14.02 4.85 9.97
C GLY A 114 -12.79 4.31 10.71
N SER A 115 -11.60 4.81 10.39
CA SER A 115 -10.36 4.38 11.05
C SER A 115 -10.29 4.79 12.52
N VAL A 116 -10.72 6.01 12.89
CA VAL A 116 -10.74 6.46 14.28
C VAL A 116 -11.71 5.61 15.12
N ILE A 117 -12.93 5.41 14.64
CA ILE A 117 -13.93 4.59 15.35
C ILE A 117 -13.42 3.16 15.52
N ALA A 118 -12.91 2.54 14.45
CA ALA A 118 -12.37 1.18 14.52
C ALA A 118 -11.20 1.09 15.52
N THR A 119 -10.23 2.02 15.47
CA THR A 119 -9.10 2.05 16.40
C THR A 119 -9.55 2.19 17.86
N VAL A 120 -10.53 3.06 18.15
CA VAL A 120 -11.06 3.23 19.51
C VAL A 120 -11.72 1.95 20.01
N LEU A 121 -12.57 1.32 19.19
CA LEU A 121 -13.26 0.07 19.57
C LEU A 121 -12.27 -1.08 19.83
N MET A 122 -11.18 -1.16 19.08
CA MET A 122 -10.14 -2.17 19.30
C MET A 122 -9.33 -1.90 20.57
N LEU A 123 -8.97 -0.63 20.84
CA LEU A 123 -8.22 -0.24 22.04
C LEU A 123 -9.04 -0.32 23.34
N SER A 124 -10.37 -0.27 23.23
CA SER A 124 -11.31 -0.38 24.35
C SER A 124 -11.74 -1.82 24.63
N GLY A 125 -11.21 -2.82 23.91
CA GLY A 125 -11.57 -4.24 24.09
C GLY A 125 -12.82 -4.70 23.34
N GLN A 126 -13.61 -3.78 22.79
CA GLN A 126 -14.89 -4.09 22.14
C GLN A 126 -14.72 -4.79 20.77
N ALA A 127 -13.52 -4.77 20.20
CA ALA A 127 -13.19 -5.40 18.93
C ALA A 127 -11.83 -6.15 18.97
N THR A 128 -11.69 -7.09 19.91
CA THR A 128 -10.49 -7.94 20.03
C THR A 128 -10.54 -9.12 19.06
N VAL A 129 -10.47 -8.83 17.76
CA VAL A 129 -10.68 -9.81 16.68
C VAL A 129 -9.48 -9.99 15.75
N MET A 130 -8.30 -9.48 16.15
CA MET A 130 -7.13 -9.34 15.29
C MET A 130 -7.41 -8.43 14.08
N PHE A 131 -6.39 -8.10 13.28
CA PHE A 131 -6.64 -7.33 12.06
C PHE A 131 -7.45 -8.14 11.02
N THR A 132 -7.36 -9.48 11.08
CA THR A 132 -8.04 -10.39 10.16
C THR A 132 -9.55 -10.52 10.40
N SER A 133 -10.01 -10.31 11.64
CA SER A 133 -11.42 -10.36 12.00
C SER A 133 -12.12 -11.66 11.58
N TYR A 134 -11.43 -12.82 11.68
CA TYR A 134 -11.95 -14.10 11.19
C TYR A 134 -13.17 -14.60 11.98
N PRO A 135 -14.32 -14.81 11.32
CA PRO A 135 -15.42 -15.57 11.92
C PRO A 135 -14.95 -16.99 12.30
N PRO A 136 -15.50 -17.59 13.38
CA PRO A 136 -16.60 -17.08 14.20
C PRO A 136 -16.19 -16.08 15.30
N LEU A 137 -14.91 -15.67 15.37
CA LEU A 137 -14.48 -14.64 16.32
C LEU A 137 -15.12 -13.30 15.94
N ARG A 138 -15.88 -12.74 16.87
CA ARG A 138 -16.79 -11.63 16.62
C ARG A 138 -16.51 -10.47 17.55
N ALA A 139 -16.52 -9.24 17.03
CA ALA A 139 -16.48 -8.04 17.85
C ALA A 139 -17.77 -7.93 18.68
N GLU A 140 -17.68 -7.35 19.88
CA GLU A 140 -18.83 -7.16 20.78
C GLU A 140 -19.92 -6.30 20.14
N THR A 141 -19.52 -5.40 19.23
CA THR A 141 -20.39 -4.44 18.58
C THR A 141 -20.32 -4.49 17.04
N PRO A 142 -21.46 -4.37 16.33
CA PRO A 142 -21.47 -4.27 14.87
C PRO A 142 -20.78 -2.99 14.36
N TRP A 143 -20.63 -1.97 15.22
CA TRP A 143 -20.02 -0.69 14.85
C TRP A 143 -18.58 -0.81 14.38
N TYR A 144 -17.85 -1.83 14.82
CA TYR A 144 -16.50 -2.11 14.31
C TYR A 144 -16.53 -2.43 12.81
N TYR A 145 -17.36 -3.37 12.38
CA TYR A 145 -17.45 -3.75 10.97
C TYR A 145 -18.00 -2.62 10.11
N ALA A 146 -19.00 -1.87 10.60
CA ALA A 146 -19.48 -0.66 9.93
C ALA A 146 -18.37 0.38 9.75
N ALA A 147 -17.56 0.63 10.78
CA ALA A 147 -16.46 1.59 10.71
C ALA A 147 -15.39 1.19 9.68
N VAL A 148 -15.01 -0.10 9.63
CA VAL A 148 -14.08 -0.61 8.61
C VAL A 148 -14.68 -0.54 7.21
N LEU A 149 -15.98 -0.81 7.04
CA LEU A 149 -16.67 -0.68 5.75
C LEU A 149 -16.74 0.78 5.29
N VAL A 150 -17.04 1.72 6.19
CA VAL A 150 -17.04 3.17 5.89
C VAL A 150 -15.64 3.63 5.46
N PHE A 151 -14.60 3.15 6.15
CA PHE A 151 -13.21 3.39 5.77
C PHE A 151 -12.92 2.86 4.36
N ALA A 152 -13.32 1.62 4.06
CA ALA A 152 -13.11 1.00 2.75
C ALA A 152 -13.84 1.76 1.63
N VAL A 153 -15.08 2.21 1.85
CA VAL A 153 -15.81 3.03 0.87
C VAL A 153 -15.09 4.36 0.66
N GLY A 154 -14.60 5.01 1.72
CA GLY A 154 -13.78 6.23 1.59
C GLY A 154 -12.53 6.01 0.74
N ALA A 155 -11.80 4.92 0.97
CA ALA A 155 -10.63 4.57 0.17
C ALA A 155 -10.97 4.29 -1.30
N ILE A 156 -12.07 3.58 -1.57
CA ILE A 156 -12.56 3.36 -2.94
C ILE A 156 -12.89 4.69 -3.62
N LEU A 157 -13.54 5.63 -2.94
CA LEU A 157 -13.83 6.96 -3.48
C LEU A 157 -12.54 7.74 -3.82
N ALA A 158 -11.51 7.65 -2.98
CA ALA A 158 -10.21 8.27 -3.26
C ALA A 158 -9.54 7.67 -4.51
N ILE A 159 -9.62 6.35 -4.69
CA ILE A 159 -9.10 5.64 -5.88
C ILE A 159 -9.90 6.02 -7.14
N VAL A 160 -11.24 6.05 -7.06
CA VAL A 160 -12.10 6.52 -8.16
C VAL A 160 -11.73 7.96 -8.54
N HIS A 161 -11.51 8.82 -7.54
CA HIS A 161 -11.10 10.20 -7.76
C HIS A 161 -9.75 10.33 -8.48
N PHE A 162 -8.79 9.47 -8.15
CA PHE A 162 -7.53 9.34 -8.89
C PHE A 162 -7.74 9.03 -10.38
N PHE A 163 -8.58 8.04 -10.70
CA PHE A 163 -8.90 7.70 -12.09
C PHE A 163 -9.59 8.86 -12.81
N VAL A 164 -10.53 9.54 -12.14
CA VAL A 164 -11.23 10.72 -12.69
C VAL A 164 -10.23 11.83 -13.04
N ASN A 165 -9.27 12.13 -12.16
CA ASN A 165 -8.24 13.13 -12.44
C ASN A 165 -7.41 12.78 -13.68
N ILE A 166 -6.98 11.51 -13.81
CA ILE A 166 -6.18 11.04 -14.96
C ILE A 166 -6.98 11.06 -16.26
N VAL A 167 -8.20 10.52 -16.26
CA VAL A 167 -9.07 10.49 -17.44
C VAL A 167 -9.38 11.91 -17.89
N ALA A 168 -9.73 12.80 -16.97
CA ALA A 168 -10.03 14.19 -17.29
C ALA A 168 -8.80 14.95 -17.83
N ALA A 169 -7.59 14.68 -17.31
CA ALA A 169 -6.34 15.22 -17.85
C ALA A 169 -6.09 14.75 -19.29
N ARG A 170 -6.32 13.46 -19.57
CA ARG A 170 -6.19 12.91 -20.93
C ARG A 170 -7.22 13.49 -21.90
N LEU A 171 -8.49 13.59 -21.49
CA LEU A 171 -9.56 14.14 -22.33
C LEU A 171 -9.36 15.62 -22.69
N ARG A 172 -8.66 16.39 -21.84
CA ARG A 172 -8.30 17.79 -22.15
C ARG A 172 -7.04 17.92 -23.01
N GLY A 173 -6.33 16.82 -23.26
CA GLY A 173 -5.04 16.85 -23.93
C GLY A 173 -3.88 17.31 -23.04
N ASP A 174 -4.08 17.40 -21.72
CA ASP A 174 -3.03 17.84 -20.76
C ASP A 174 -1.89 16.81 -20.68
N VAL A 175 -2.20 15.52 -20.90
CA VAL A 175 -1.27 14.40 -20.71
C VAL A 175 -1.47 13.32 -21.78
N GLY A 176 -0.37 12.88 -22.39
CA GLY A 176 -0.32 11.71 -23.27
C GLY A 176 -0.01 10.43 -22.49
N SER A 177 1.20 9.89 -22.67
CA SER A 177 1.68 8.77 -21.86
C SER A 177 1.92 9.21 -20.41
N LEU A 178 1.51 8.38 -19.44
CA LEU A 178 1.73 8.67 -18.02
C LEU A 178 3.23 8.53 -17.70
N PRO A 179 3.86 9.47 -16.96
CA PRO A 179 5.19 9.24 -16.41
C PRO A 179 5.27 7.93 -15.63
N LEU A 180 6.43 7.28 -15.61
CA LEU A 180 6.57 5.94 -15.00
C LEU A 180 6.10 5.89 -13.54
N PHE A 181 6.35 6.96 -12.76
CA PHE A 181 5.82 7.09 -11.40
C PHE A 181 4.29 7.01 -11.38
N THR A 182 3.61 7.84 -12.18
CA THR A 182 2.14 7.85 -12.25
C THR A 182 1.59 6.54 -12.81
N PHE A 183 2.33 5.88 -13.71
CA PHE A 183 1.99 4.56 -14.22
C PHE A 183 2.10 3.46 -13.16
N ALA A 184 3.12 3.51 -12.29
CA ALA A 184 3.23 2.59 -11.16
C ALA A 184 2.08 2.79 -10.17
N LEU A 185 1.73 4.04 -9.85
CA LEU A 185 0.58 4.34 -9.00
C LEU A 185 -0.77 4.00 -9.65
N MET A 186 -0.87 4.03 -10.98
CA MET A 186 -2.01 3.48 -11.71
C MET A 186 -2.14 1.98 -11.47
N GLY A 187 -1.03 1.23 -11.56
CA GLY A 187 -1.01 -0.19 -11.21
C GLY A 187 -1.43 -0.44 -9.76
N ALA A 188 -0.88 0.35 -8.82
CA ALA A 188 -1.24 0.29 -7.40
C ALA A 188 -2.74 0.55 -7.18
N ALA A 189 -3.30 1.59 -7.82
CA ALA A 189 -4.72 1.93 -7.71
C ALA A 189 -5.65 0.82 -8.22
N ILE A 190 -5.27 0.13 -9.32
CA ILE A 190 -6.03 -1.00 -9.85
C ILE A 190 -6.03 -2.17 -8.86
N ILE A 191 -4.85 -2.52 -8.32
CA ILE A 191 -4.72 -3.56 -7.30
C ILE A 191 -5.56 -3.18 -6.07
N ALA A 192 -5.44 -1.94 -5.59
CA ALA A 192 -6.15 -1.45 -4.42
C ALA A 192 -7.67 -1.53 -4.57
N LEU A 193 -8.20 -1.17 -5.74
CA LEU A 193 -9.62 -1.26 -6.02
C LEU A 193 -10.11 -2.72 -5.91
N TRP A 194 -9.39 -3.67 -6.51
CA TRP A 194 -9.70 -5.09 -6.40
C TRP A 194 -9.65 -5.57 -4.95
N SER A 195 -8.58 -5.24 -4.23
CA SER A 195 -8.38 -5.64 -2.83
C SER A 195 -9.48 -5.12 -1.91
N LEU A 196 -9.86 -3.84 -2.05
CA LEU A 196 -10.91 -3.22 -1.24
C LEU A 196 -12.28 -3.82 -1.55
N LEU A 197 -12.57 -4.12 -2.82
CA LEU A 197 -13.81 -4.81 -3.18
C LEU A 197 -13.85 -6.22 -2.58
N SER A 198 -12.75 -6.98 -2.66
CA SER A 198 -12.65 -8.32 -2.04
C SER A 198 -12.86 -8.25 -0.52
N GLY A 199 -12.23 -7.27 0.13
CA GLY A 199 -12.39 -7.02 1.57
C GLY A 199 -13.81 -6.63 1.97
N ALA A 200 -14.45 -5.76 1.18
CA ALA A 200 -15.84 -5.37 1.40
C ALA A 200 -16.79 -6.58 1.24
N LEU A 201 -16.56 -7.44 0.24
CA LEU A 201 -17.31 -8.69 0.05
C LEU A 201 -17.09 -9.69 1.19
N ALA A 202 -15.94 -9.67 1.86
CA ALA A 202 -15.70 -10.48 3.07
C ALA A 202 -16.42 -9.91 4.30
N LEU A 203 -16.28 -8.60 4.55
CA LEU A 203 -16.72 -7.94 5.78
C LEU A 203 -18.21 -7.60 5.78
N PHE A 204 -18.82 -7.34 4.62
CA PHE A 204 -20.24 -6.97 4.55
C PHE A 204 -21.18 -8.09 5.04
N PRO A 205 -21.01 -9.37 4.65
CA PRO A 205 -21.75 -10.47 5.26
C PRO A 205 -21.54 -10.58 6.77
N VAL A 206 -20.31 -10.37 7.26
CA VAL A 206 -20.02 -10.38 8.71
C VAL A 206 -20.75 -9.25 9.42
N PHE A 207 -20.81 -8.06 8.82
CA PHE A 207 -21.61 -6.96 9.35
C PHE A 207 -23.10 -7.34 9.44
N LEU A 208 -23.69 -7.90 8.38
CA LEU A 208 -25.09 -8.37 8.40
C LEU A 208 -25.33 -9.46 9.45
N TRP A 209 -24.38 -10.39 9.61
CA TRP A 209 -24.42 -11.42 10.65
C TRP A 209 -24.38 -10.79 12.05
N THR A 210 -23.55 -9.77 12.25
CA THR A 210 -23.50 -9.08 13.56
C THR A 210 -24.77 -8.30 13.89
N LEU A 211 -25.54 -7.90 12.88
CA LEU A 211 -26.87 -7.31 13.03
C LEU A 211 -27.99 -8.35 13.21
N GLY A 212 -27.69 -9.65 13.07
CA GLY A 212 -28.68 -10.72 13.11
C GLY A 212 -29.54 -10.84 11.85
N VAL A 213 -29.14 -10.20 10.74
CA VAL A 213 -29.87 -10.24 9.45
C VAL A 213 -29.67 -11.58 8.74
N ILE A 214 -28.48 -12.18 8.86
CA ILE A 214 -28.18 -13.52 8.36
C ILE A 214 -27.73 -14.42 9.52
N PRO A 215 -28.01 -15.73 9.48
CA PRO A 215 -27.76 -16.62 10.61
C PRO A 215 -26.28 -16.94 10.82
N GLU A 216 -25.51 -17.03 9.73
CA GLU A 216 -24.11 -17.45 9.77
C GLU A 216 -23.30 -16.88 8.59
N VAL A 217 -21.98 -16.96 8.71
CA VAL A 217 -21.02 -16.66 7.65
C VAL A 217 -20.06 -17.84 7.53
N ASP A 218 -19.87 -18.35 6.32
CA ASP A 218 -18.90 -19.41 6.05
C ASP A 218 -17.46 -18.87 6.28
N PRO A 219 -16.70 -19.43 7.25
CA PRO A 219 -15.35 -18.95 7.53
C PRO A 219 -14.35 -19.17 6.40
N GLY A 220 -14.54 -20.21 5.57
CA GLY A 220 -13.68 -20.49 4.41
C GLY A 220 -13.85 -19.45 3.31
N ILE A 221 -15.10 -19.11 2.97
CA ILE A 221 -15.41 -18.02 2.03
C ILE A 221 -14.89 -16.69 2.57
N TYR A 222 -15.07 -16.41 3.87
CA TYR A 222 -14.53 -15.20 4.48
C TYR A 222 -13.01 -15.12 4.30
N ARG A 223 -12.26 -16.17 4.65
CA ARG A 223 -10.79 -16.16 4.54
C ARG A 223 -10.34 -16.02 3.09
N LEU A 224 -11.02 -16.66 2.15
CA LEU A 224 -10.75 -16.53 0.72
C LEU A 224 -10.85 -15.08 0.25
N LEU A 225 -11.97 -14.42 0.56
CA LEU A 225 -12.20 -13.03 0.17
C LEU A 225 -11.32 -12.05 0.96
N TYR A 226 -11.14 -12.30 2.26
CA TYR A 226 -10.31 -11.48 3.12
C TYR A 226 -8.85 -11.48 2.65
N TRP A 227 -8.29 -12.60 2.21
CA TRP A 227 -6.92 -12.61 1.70
C TRP A 227 -6.76 -11.94 0.34
N GLY A 228 -7.84 -11.79 -0.44
CA GLY A 228 -7.84 -10.85 -1.56
C GLY A 228 -7.62 -9.39 -1.13
N LEU A 229 -8.10 -9.00 0.05
CA LEU A 229 -7.77 -7.72 0.69
C LEU A 229 -6.37 -7.76 1.31
N GLY A 230 -6.13 -8.70 2.23
CA GLY A 230 -4.94 -8.72 3.09
C GLY A 230 -3.65 -8.83 2.29
N HIS A 231 -3.60 -9.75 1.32
CA HIS A 231 -2.45 -9.86 0.43
C HIS A 231 -2.36 -8.62 -0.45
N GLY A 232 -3.47 -8.26 -1.11
CA GLY A 232 -3.51 -7.17 -2.06
C GLY A 232 -3.09 -5.82 -1.45
N ALA A 233 -3.51 -5.49 -0.22
CA ALA A 233 -3.11 -4.27 0.49
C ALA A 233 -1.60 -4.14 0.68
N GLN A 234 -0.88 -5.25 0.97
CA GLN A 234 0.58 -5.22 1.06
C GLN A 234 1.26 -5.02 -0.29
N GLN A 235 0.52 -5.25 -1.36
CA GLN A 235 1.05 -5.25 -2.71
C GLN A 235 0.73 -3.96 -3.46
N VAL A 236 -0.33 -3.27 -3.06
CA VAL A 236 -0.51 -1.85 -3.37
C VAL A 236 0.71 -1.07 -2.87
N ASN A 237 1.14 -1.32 -1.63
CA ASN A 237 2.39 -0.75 -1.09
C ASN A 237 3.60 -1.06 -1.94
N LEU A 238 3.75 -2.30 -2.41
CA LEU A 238 4.87 -2.69 -3.26
C LEU A 238 4.89 -1.86 -4.55
N ALA A 239 3.77 -1.82 -5.27
CA ALA A 239 3.66 -1.07 -6.52
C ALA A 239 3.87 0.44 -6.28
N ALA A 240 3.31 0.99 -5.20
CA ALA A 240 3.48 2.39 -4.83
C ALA A 240 4.93 2.72 -4.45
N MET A 241 5.56 1.89 -3.63
CA MET A 241 6.96 2.03 -3.21
C MET A 241 7.91 2.00 -4.41
N VAL A 242 7.70 1.09 -5.37
CA VAL A 242 8.48 1.06 -6.61
C VAL A 242 8.30 2.35 -7.42
N GLY A 243 7.07 2.86 -7.52
CA GLY A 243 6.79 4.17 -8.11
C GLY A 243 7.59 5.29 -7.43
N VAL A 244 7.54 5.34 -6.09
CA VAL A 244 8.30 6.28 -5.26
C VAL A 244 9.81 6.13 -5.48
N TRP A 245 10.32 4.91 -5.62
CA TRP A 245 11.74 4.68 -5.89
C TRP A 245 12.17 5.25 -7.24
N TYR A 246 11.39 5.05 -8.31
CA TYR A 246 11.67 5.71 -9.59
C TYR A 246 11.64 7.24 -9.47
N GLY A 247 10.67 7.78 -8.72
CA GLY A 247 10.57 9.21 -8.44
C GLY A 247 11.81 9.75 -7.72
N LEU A 248 12.19 9.12 -6.61
CA LEU A 248 13.36 9.49 -5.82
C LEU A 248 14.65 9.32 -6.62
N ALA A 249 14.83 8.23 -7.36
CA ALA A 249 15.99 8.03 -8.22
C ALA A 249 16.13 9.19 -9.22
N SER A 250 15.03 9.59 -9.86
CA SER A 250 15.03 10.70 -10.80
C SER A 250 15.32 12.05 -10.13
N LEU A 251 14.66 12.35 -9.02
CA LEU A 251 14.81 13.63 -8.31
C LEU A 251 16.20 13.82 -7.69
N THR A 252 16.82 12.74 -7.19
CA THR A 252 18.05 12.82 -6.40
C THR A 252 19.31 12.63 -7.24
N THR A 253 19.24 11.80 -8.29
CA THR A 253 20.39 11.48 -9.14
C THR A 253 20.21 11.91 -10.60
N GLY A 254 19.03 12.39 -11.00
CA GLY A 254 18.69 12.64 -12.40
C GLY A 254 18.46 11.37 -13.22
N ALA A 255 18.30 10.22 -12.56
CA ALA A 255 18.16 8.94 -13.22
C ALA A 255 16.92 8.87 -14.12
N ARG A 256 17.09 8.16 -15.24
CA ARG A 256 16.01 7.75 -16.14
C ARG A 256 16.01 6.22 -16.26
N PRO A 257 14.84 5.57 -16.38
CA PRO A 257 14.77 4.12 -16.56
C PRO A 257 15.64 3.66 -17.74
N VAL A 258 16.50 2.66 -17.52
CA VAL A 258 17.35 2.09 -18.60
C VAL A 258 16.49 1.56 -19.75
N ASN A 259 15.35 0.94 -19.41
CA ASN A 259 14.32 0.57 -20.36
C ASN A 259 12.94 0.82 -19.74
N GLU A 260 12.28 1.88 -20.21
CA GLU A 260 10.97 2.28 -19.71
C GLU A 260 9.87 1.26 -20.07
N GLY A 261 9.93 0.68 -21.27
CA GLY A 261 8.97 -0.35 -21.71
C GLY A 261 9.02 -1.59 -20.83
N LEU A 262 10.22 -2.08 -20.52
CA LEU A 262 10.43 -3.21 -19.62
C LEU A 262 9.95 -2.89 -18.19
N SER A 263 10.21 -1.68 -17.70
CA SER A 263 9.71 -1.22 -16.40
C SER A 263 8.18 -1.18 -16.35
N ARG A 264 7.51 -0.79 -17.43
CA ARG A 264 6.05 -0.80 -17.52
C ARG A 264 5.49 -2.23 -17.57
N ILE A 265 6.14 -3.14 -18.28
CA ILE A 265 5.76 -4.56 -18.29
C ILE A 265 5.82 -5.13 -16.88
N ALA A 266 6.86 -4.81 -16.10
CA ALA A 266 6.96 -5.25 -14.71
C ALA A 266 5.80 -4.76 -13.82
N ILE A 267 5.35 -3.50 -13.99
CA ILE A 267 4.15 -3.00 -13.31
C ILE A 267 2.88 -3.74 -13.77
N VAL A 268 2.77 -4.12 -15.05
CA VAL A 268 1.64 -4.93 -15.53
C VAL A 268 1.67 -6.34 -14.93
N LEU A 269 2.85 -6.95 -14.76
CA LEU A 269 2.99 -8.23 -14.07
C LEU A 269 2.47 -8.14 -12.64
N TYR A 270 2.74 -7.04 -11.93
CA TYR A 270 2.15 -6.78 -10.62
C TYR A 270 0.63 -6.80 -10.68
N VAL A 271 0.00 -6.02 -11.57
CA VAL A 271 -1.47 -5.97 -11.66
C VAL A 271 -2.10 -7.35 -11.88
N LEU A 272 -1.49 -8.18 -12.73
CA LEU A 272 -2.04 -9.48 -13.08
C LEU A 272 -1.81 -10.55 -12.01
N PHE A 273 -0.56 -10.70 -11.55
CA PHE A 273 -0.16 -11.91 -10.82
C PHE A 273 -0.15 -11.76 -9.31
N ILE A 274 -0.08 -10.54 -8.79
CA ILE A 274 -0.09 -10.31 -7.35
C ILE A 274 -1.41 -10.78 -6.72
N ASN A 275 -2.56 -10.39 -7.29
CA ASN A 275 -3.85 -10.78 -6.72
C ASN A 275 -4.05 -12.30 -6.75
N MET A 276 -3.48 -12.97 -7.76
CA MET A 276 -3.53 -14.43 -7.88
C MET A 276 -2.61 -15.11 -6.84
N GLY A 277 -1.50 -14.48 -6.47
CA GLY A 277 -0.59 -15.00 -5.42
C GLY A 277 -1.19 -15.07 -4.02
N ALA A 278 -2.33 -14.41 -3.76
CA ALA A 278 -2.94 -14.32 -2.42
C ALA A 278 -3.25 -15.68 -1.76
N MET A 279 -3.41 -16.74 -2.56
CA MET A 279 -3.69 -18.09 -2.05
C MET A 279 -2.57 -18.71 -1.23
N HIS A 280 -1.35 -18.15 -1.23
CA HIS A 280 -0.31 -18.61 -0.31
C HIS A 280 -0.71 -18.46 1.18
N HIS A 281 -1.72 -17.64 1.48
CA HIS A 281 -2.25 -17.48 2.84
C HIS A 281 -3.31 -18.53 3.20
N LEU A 282 -3.69 -19.39 2.25
CA LEU A 282 -4.77 -20.38 2.35
C LEU A 282 -4.23 -21.81 2.12
N LEU A 283 -2.91 -22.02 2.25
CA LEU A 283 -2.29 -23.30 1.92
C LEU A 283 -2.73 -24.43 2.85
N VAL A 284 -3.03 -24.11 4.11
CA VAL A 284 -3.54 -25.06 5.11
C VAL A 284 -5.07 -25.09 5.18
N ASP A 285 -5.77 -24.22 4.44
CA ASP A 285 -7.22 -24.17 4.45
C ASP A 285 -7.84 -25.41 3.77
N PRO A 286 -8.92 -25.98 4.33
CA PRO A 286 -9.68 -27.02 3.64
C PRO A 286 -10.43 -26.45 2.43
N GLY A 287 -10.95 -27.32 1.55
CA GLY A 287 -11.84 -26.94 0.44
C GLY A 287 -11.15 -26.51 -0.87
N LEU A 288 -9.87 -26.11 -0.83
CA LEU A 288 -9.09 -25.80 -2.02
C LEU A 288 -8.20 -26.98 -2.42
N GLY A 289 -8.33 -27.43 -3.68
CA GLY A 289 -7.51 -28.52 -4.21
C GLY A 289 -6.02 -28.19 -4.24
N THR A 290 -5.17 -29.19 -3.98
CA THR A 290 -3.70 -29.06 -3.95
C THR A 290 -3.14 -28.45 -5.23
N TRP A 291 -3.71 -28.78 -6.39
CA TRP A 291 -3.32 -28.21 -7.68
C TRP A 291 -3.49 -26.68 -7.70
N VAL A 292 -4.64 -26.16 -7.27
CA VAL A 292 -4.92 -24.72 -7.26
C VAL A 292 -3.98 -23.99 -6.31
N LYS A 293 -3.73 -24.56 -5.13
CA LYS A 293 -2.77 -24.04 -4.14
C LYS A 293 -1.37 -23.93 -4.73
N ASN A 294 -0.86 -25.01 -5.34
CA ASN A 294 0.48 -25.03 -5.92
C ASN A 294 0.62 -24.08 -7.11
N VAL A 295 -0.40 -23.98 -7.96
CA VAL A 295 -0.34 -23.07 -9.12
C VAL A 295 -0.25 -21.62 -8.67
N ASN A 296 -1.09 -21.21 -7.71
CA ASN A 296 -1.13 -19.82 -7.25
C ASN A 296 0.09 -19.46 -6.40
N ALA A 297 0.45 -20.29 -5.41
CA ALA A 297 1.58 -20.06 -4.52
C ALA A 297 2.96 -20.38 -5.15
N SER A 298 2.99 -20.79 -6.42
CA SER A 298 4.25 -20.98 -7.16
C SER A 298 4.24 -20.16 -8.45
N TYR A 299 3.61 -20.62 -9.53
CA TYR A 299 3.77 -20.02 -10.86
C TYR A 299 3.30 -18.56 -10.92
N PHE A 300 2.16 -18.23 -10.32
CA PHE A 300 1.68 -16.85 -10.29
C PHE A 300 2.56 -15.98 -9.39
N MET A 301 2.95 -16.49 -8.22
CA MET A 301 3.93 -15.82 -7.37
C MET A 301 5.25 -15.55 -8.12
N TYR A 302 5.79 -16.52 -8.88
CA TYR A 302 7.04 -16.35 -9.64
C TYR A 302 6.92 -15.27 -10.73
N ALA A 303 5.77 -15.16 -11.39
CA ALA A 303 5.51 -14.09 -12.34
C ALA A 303 5.46 -12.70 -11.67
N ALA A 304 4.88 -12.60 -10.46
CA ALA A 304 4.94 -11.37 -9.68
C ALA A 304 6.37 -11.03 -9.22
N VAL A 305 7.12 -12.03 -8.76
CA VAL A 305 8.54 -11.90 -8.36
C VAL A 305 9.40 -11.44 -9.52
N MET A 306 9.13 -11.92 -10.75
CA MET A 306 9.83 -11.46 -11.95
C MET A 306 9.69 -9.95 -12.15
N GLY A 307 8.50 -9.38 -11.92
CA GLY A 307 8.29 -7.94 -11.92
C GLY A 307 9.21 -7.22 -10.91
N SER A 308 9.28 -7.73 -9.68
CA SER A 308 10.19 -7.19 -8.65
C SER A 308 11.66 -7.29 -9.01
N LEU A 309 12.10 -8.40 -9.62
CA LEU A 309 13.49 -8.57 -10.05
C LEU A 309 13.87 -7.58 -11.17
N ILE A 310 12.95 -7.31 -12.10
CA ILE A 310 13.14 -6.29 -13.13
C ILE A 310 13.34 -4.91 -12.49
N HIS A 311 12.51 -4.52 -11.52
CA HIS A 311 12.65 -3.24 -10.83
C HIS A 311 13.91 -3.17 -9.97
N ALA A 312 14.23 -4.25 -9.26
CA ALA A 312 15.43 -4.39 -8.44
C ALA A 312 16.72 -4.24 -9.26
N PHE A 313 16.71 -4.63 -10.53
CA PHE A 313 17.80 -4.37 -11.46
C PHE A 313 17.74 -2.96 -12.08
N SER A 314 16.57 -2.58 -12.61
CA SER A 314 16.43 -1.36 -13.41
C SER A 314 16.70 -0.09 -12.61
N ILE A 315 16.26 -0.02 -11.35
CA ILE A 315 16.40 1.22 -10.56
C ILE A 315 17.87 1.48 -10.19
N PRO A 316 18.63 0.53 -9.61
CA PRO A 316 20.06 0.72 -9.37
C PRO A 316 20.85 0.96 -10.65
N ALA A 317 20.57 0.23 -11.73
CA ALA A 317 21.24 0.43 -13.02
C ALA A 317 21.03 1.85 -13.56
N SER A 318 19.81 2.38 -13.44
CA SER A 318 19.49 3.77 -13.81
C SER A 318 20.24 4.80 -12.99
N MET A 319 20.38 4.58 -11.67
CA MET A 319 21.16 5.48 -10.81
C MET A 319 22.66 5.40 -11.10
N GLU A 320 23.20 4.20 -11.28
CA GLU A 320 24.60 4.00 -11.62
C GLU A 320 24.93 4.69 -12.95
N LEU A 321 24.10 4.51 -13.99
CA LEU A 321 24.28 5.16 -15.28
C LEU A 321 24.31 6.68 -15.14
N ALA A 322 23.32 7.26 -14.46
CA ALA A 322 23.23 8.71 -14.27
C ALA A 322 24.42 9.29 -13.50
N LEU A 323 24.91 8.60 -12.46
CA LEU A 323 26.07 9.04 -11.69
C LEU A 323 27.38 8.86 -12.48
N ARG A 324 27.50 7.82 -13.30
CA ARG A 324 28.64 7.63 -14.21
C ARG A 324 28.66 8.66 -15.34
N GLU A 325 27.51 9.07 -15.85
CA GLU A 325 27.39 10.18 -16.81
C GLU A 325 27.89 11.50 -16.21
N ARG A 326 27.66 11.71 -14.90
CA ARG A 326 28.21 12.84 -14.12
C ARG A 326 29.70 12.74 -13.78
N GLY A 327 30.38 11.67 -14.22
CA GLY A 327 31.84 11.53 -14.12
C GLY A 327 32.36 10.58 -13.02
N TYR A 328 31.48 9.98 -12.20
CA TYR A 328 31.87 9.01 -11.17
C TYR A 328 32.11 7.62 -11.77
N ARG A 329 33.17 7.47 -12.58
CA ARG A 329 33.41 6.30 -13.45
C ARG A 329 34.44 5.28 -12.93
N ARG A 330 35.15 5.56 -11.84
CA ARG A 330 36.28 4.75 -11.37
C ARG A 330 35.81 3.48 -10.66
N GLY A 331 36.16 2.33 -11.23
CA GLY A 331 35.91 1.02 -10.64
C GLY A 331 34.42 0.71 -10.42
N LEU A 332 34.15 -0.27 -9.54
CA LEU A 332 32.81 -0.81 -9.32
C LEU A 332 31.94 0.08 -8.40
N PHE A 333 32.54 0.78 -7.44
CA PHE A 333 31.79 1.40 -6.33
C PHE A 333 31.95 2.91 -6.19
N GLU A 334 32.70 3.60 -7.07
CA GLU A 334 32.82 5.07 -6.95
C GLU A 334 31.46 5.76 -7.08
N TRP A 335 30.64 5.35 -8.05
CA TRP A 335 29.30 5.93 -8.26
C TRP A 335 28.47 5.88 -6.98
N LEU A 336 28.50 4.74 -6.27
CA LEU A 336 27.74 4.54 -5.05
C LEU A 336 28.32 5.33 -3.89
N ARG A 337 29.65 5.34 -3.71
CA ARG A 337 30.32 6.11 -2.65
C ARG A 337 30.16 7.62 -2.81
N ARG A 338 30.07 8.10 -4.06
CA ARG A 338 29.91 9.52 -4.42
C ARG A 338 28.45 9.94 -4.57
N ALA A 339 27.51 9.01 -4.43
CA ALA A 339 26.09 9.31 -4.50
C ALA A 339 25.66 10.29 -3.38
N PRO A 340 24.51 10.98 -3.52
CA PRO A 340 24.11 12.06 -2.62
C PRO A 340 23.55 11.55 -1.29
N TRP A 341 24.36 10.84 -0.49
CA TRP A 341 23.96 10.27 0.80
C TRP A 341 23.52 11.30 1.85
N GLY A 342 23.94 12.56 1.71
CA GLY A 342 23.46 13.66 2.54
C GLY A 342 22.05 14.13 2.19
N GLU A 343 21.50 13.69 1.06
CA GLU A 343 20.11 13.95 0.66
C GLU A 343 19.21 12.83 1.22
N PRO A 344 18.25 13.13 2.12
CA PRO A 344 17.45 12.12 2.79
C PRO A 344 16.63 11.22 1.86
N GLY A 345 16.14 11.74 0.73
CA GLY A 345 15.39 10.96 -0.26
C GLY A 345 16.24 9.85 -0.90
N PHE A 346 17.50 10.13 -1.22
CA PHE A 346 18.44 9.16 -1.77
C PHE A 346 18.81 8.11 -0.73
N ALA A 347 19.12 8.53 0.51
CA ALA A 347 19.42 7.61 1.58
C ALA A 347 18.22 6.69 1.88
N ALA A 348 17.01 7.24 1.95
CA ALA A 348 15.78 6.49 2.15
C ALA A 348 15.52 5.50 1.01
N LEU A 349 15.72 5.91 -0.25
CA LEU A 349 15.63 5.04 -1.42
C LEU A 349 16.54 3.82 -1.29
N VAL A 350 17.84 4.02 -1.08
CA VAL A 350 18.80 2.92 -1.07
C VAL A 350 18.58 2.00 0.13
N VAL A 351 18.35 2.55 1.32
CA VAL A 351 18.06 1.76 2.53
C VAL A 351 16.78 0.96 2.36
N SER A 352 15.71 1.56 1.84
CA SER A 352 14.44 0.89 1.55
C SER A 352 14.62 -0.26 0.56
N MET A 353 15.39 -0.05 -0.52
CA MET A 353 15.68 -1.11 -1.49
C MET A 353 16.45 -2.28 -0.88
N ILE A 354 17.40 -2.01 0.02
CA ILE A 354 18.15 -3.06 0.72
C ILE A 354 17.24 -3.84 1.68
N LEU A 355 16.46 -3.13 2.49
CA LEU A 355 15.52 -3.74 3.44
C LEU A 355 14.47 -4.60 2.73
N PHE A 356 13.88 -4.05 1.67
CA PHE A 356 12.91 -4.77 0.88
C PHE A 356 13.55 -5.91 0.10
N GLY A 357 14.60 -5.66 -0.67
CA GLY A 357 15.17 -6.65 -1.60
C GLY A 357 15.84 -7.83 -0.89
N LEU A 358 16.70 -7.55 0.09
CA LEU A 358 17.50 -8.59 0.74
C LEU A 358 16.76 -9.29 1.87
N PHE A 359 16.06 -8.54 2.72
CA PHE A 359 15.39 -9.14 3.86
C PHE A 359 13.97 -9.55 3.50
N GLY A 360 13.10 -8.60 3.16
CA GLY A 360 11.67 -8.88 2.95
C GLY A 360 11.38 -9.75 1.72
N GLY A 361 12.04 -9.47 0.60
CA GLY A 361 11.79 -10.09 -0.70
C GLY A 361 12.25 -11.53 -0.74
N ILE A 362 13.50 -11.80 -0.34
CA ILE A 362 14.03 -13.16 -0.27
C ILE A 362 13.22 -14.00 0.72
N SER A 363 12.97 -13.49 1.94
CA SER A 363 12.16 -14.23 2.91
C SER A 363 10.74 -14.46 2.43
N GLY A 364 10.14 -13.47 1.77
CA GLY A 364 8.77 -13.55 1.25
C GLY A 364 8.62 -14.60 0.15
N VAL A 365 9.58 -14.72 -0.77
CA VAL A 365 9.58 -15.77 -1.80
C VAL A 365 9.74 -17.15 -1.18
N ILE A 366 10.61 -17.28 -0.18
CA ILE A 366 10.83 -18.55 0.52
C ILE A 366 9.56 -18.98 1.25
N ILE A 367 8.97 -18.09 2.05
CA ILE A 367 7.79 -18.40 2.89
C ILE A 367 6.52 -18.46 2.03
N GLY A 368 6.46 -17.83 0.86
CA GLY A 368 5.33 -17.97 -0.06
C GLY A 368 5.26 -19.34 -0.74
N GLY A 369 6.38 -20.08 -0.78
CA GLY A 369 6.45 -21.41 -1.37
C GLY A 369 5.69 -22.47 -0.53
N PRO A 370 4.91 -23.38 -1.15
CA PRO A 370 4.02 -24.28 -0.42
C PRO A 370 4.68 -25.09 0.70
N GLN A 371 5.82 -25.72 0.41
CA GLN A 371 6.47 -26.65 1.35
C GLN A 371 7.01 -25.93 2.59
N VAL A 372 7.67 -24.79 2.39
CA VAL A 372 8.27 -24.02 3.48
C VAL A 372 7.18 -23.33 4.30
N ASN A 373 6.15 -22.78 3.65
CA ASN A 373 5.01 -22.15 4.31
C ASN A 373 4.31 -23.09 5.32
N MET A 374 4.12 -24.36 4.93
CA MET A 374 3.37 -25.31 5.76
C MET A 374 4.15 -25.81 6.99
N ILE A 375 5.47 -25.58 7.05
CA ILE A 375 6.33 -25.99 8.19
C ILE A 375 6.82 -24.80 9.03
N SER A 376 6.62 -23.57 8.55
CA SER A 376 6.92 -22.32 9.23
C SER A 376 5.74 -21.84 10.07
#